data_AF-A0A176S035-F1
#
_entry.id   AF-A0A176S035-F1
#
_cell.length_a   1.000
_cell.length_b   1.000
_cell.length_c   1.000
_cell.angle_alpha   90.00
_cell.angle_beta   90.00
_cell.angle_gamma   90.00
#
_symmetry.space_group_name_H-M   'P 1'
#
loop_
_entity.id
_entity.type
_entity.pdbx_description
1 polymer ?
#
loop_
_entity_poly.entity_id
_entity_poly.type
_entity_poly.pdbx_seq_one_letter_code
_entity_poly.pdbx_strand_id
1 'polypeptide(L)'
;MNTIANIAQTLWAPATRLHTEGLSYHAYLTELTWLLLLKIAPAIGNGVPVHLSWETLLHKQCKEQYKYYQEVIKDMGQVSDPHIAGIYAHARSSFKNSEQLTQVISTLAAVDNVPTENLGEIYETLLEMCAYQNSNRLHIAPRSLVDLMVILIQPQPDELIQDPLAGTASFVVAADEYIKVMSDELPKTKMTKMTKRQHFIAIEPDLARQRLALMNCLLHDID
;
A
#
# COMPACT_ATOMS: atom_id res chain seq x y z
N MET A 1 5.38 19.43 -13.25
CA MET A 1 4.81 18.67 -12.12
C MET A 1 4.84 17.21 -12.50
N ASN A 2 5.43 16.37 -11.66
CA ASN A 2 5.35 14.91 -11.87
C ASN A 2 3.89 14.50 -11.63
N THR A 3 3.26 13.88 -12.61
CA THR A 3 1.93 13.29 -12.45
C THR A 3 2.02 12.04 -11.60
N ILE A 4 0.90 11.62 -10.99
CA ILE A 4 0.78 10.37 -10.22
C ILE A 4 1.28 9.18 -11.03
N ALA A 5 0.87 9.08 -12.30
CA ALA A 5 1.34 8.07 -13.23
C ALA A 5 2.88 8.09 -13.44
N ASN A 6 3.50 9.26 -13.56
CA ASN A 6 4.96 9.36 -13.73
C ASN A 6 5.72 8.90 -12.47
N ILE A 7 5.19 9.20 -11.29
CA ILE A 7 5.77 8.75 -10.03
C ILE A 7 5.65 7.23 -9.91
N ALA A 8 4.46 6.67 -10.15
CA ALA A 8 4.25 5.22 -10.14
C ALA A 8 5.17 4.51 -11.16
N GLN A 9 5.31 5.04 -12.37
CA GLN A 9 6.25 4.50 -13.37
C GLN A 9 7.70 4.54 -12.89
N THR A 10 8.11 5.63 -12.23
CA THR A 10 9.45 5.77 -11.66
C THR A 10 9.69 4.72 -10.58
N LEU A 11 8.73 4.57 -9.65
CA LEU A 11 8.77 3.54 -8.61
C LEU A 11 8.69 2.12 -9.18
N TRP A 12 8.07 1.92 -10.35
CA TRP A 12 7.98 0.61 -10.99
C TRP A 12 9.22 0.27 -11.84
N ALA A 13 10.02 1.27 -12.26
CA ALA A 13 11.15 1.06 -13.17
C ALA A 13 12.16 -0.02 -12.71
N PRO A 14 12.51 -0.14 -11.41
CA PRO A 14 13.38 -1.22 -10.94
C PRO A 14 12.76 -2.62 -11.11
N ALA A 15 11.43 -2.74 -11.07
CA ALA A 15 10.73 -4.02 -11.09
C ALA A 15 11.10 -4.85 -12.33
N THR A 16 11.09 -4.23 -13.52
CA THR A 16 11.41 -4.90 -14.80
C THR A 16 12.85 -5.40 -14.82
N ARG A 17 13.80 -4.63 -14.27
CA ARG A 17 15.22 -5.03 -14.20
C ARG A 17 15.42 -6.16 -13.18
N LEU A 18 14.91 -5.99 -11.97
CA LEU A 18 15.03 -7.00 -10.91
C LEU A 18 14.32 -8.31 -11.30
N HIS A 19 13.31 -8.22 -12.17
CA HIS A 19 12.66 -9.39 -12.72
C HIS A 19 13.58 -10.28 -13.56
N THR A 20 14.44 -9.68 -14.40
CA THR A 20 15.41 -10.46 -15.18
C THR A 20 16.49 -11.09 -14.29
N GLU A 21 16.72 -10.54 -13.10
CA GLU A 21 17.59 -11.10 -12.05
C GLU A 21 16.88 -12.16 -11.17
N GLY A 22 15.62 -12.48 -11.49
CA GLY A 22 14.84 -13.54 -10.87
C GLY A 22 14.08 -13.14 -9.60
N LEU A 23 13.80 -11.85 -9.40
CA LEU A 23 12.80 -11.38 -8.43
C LEU A 23 11.41 -11.37 -9.11
N SER A 24 10.35 -11.89 -8.48
CA SER A 24 9.01 -11.78 -9.08
C SER A 24 8.47 -10.35 -8.95
N TYR A 25 7.61 -9.89 -9.86
CA TYR A 25 6.96 -8.58 -9.74
C TYR A 25 6.15 -8.44 -8.45
N HIS A 26 5.57 -9.53 -7.97
CA HIS A 26 4.84 -9.53 -6.71
C HIS A 26 5.77 -9.40 -5.49
N ALA A 27 6.92 -10.09 -5.51
CA ALA A 27 7.94 -9.93 -4.47
C ALA A 27 8.50 -8.51 -4.48
N TYR A 28 8.74 -7.94 -5.67
CA TYR A 28 9.14 -6.55 -5.81
C TYR A 28 8.14 -5.58 -5.14
N LEU A 29 6.86 -5.69 -5.50
CA LEU A 29 5.81 -4.83 -4.95
C LEU A 29 5.70 -4.98 -3.42
N THR A 30 5.89 -6.19 -2.90
CA THR A 30 5.92 -6.44 -1.45
C THR A 30 7.10 -5.73 -0.78
N GLU A 31 8.31 -5.82 -1.35
CA GLU A 31 9.49 -5.13 -0.81
C GLU A 31 9.31 -3.61 -0.88
N LEU A 32 8.77 -3.11 -2.00
CA LEU A 32 8.45 -1.70 -2.18
C LEU A 32 7.42 -1.21 -1.15
N THR A 33 6.42 -2.02 -0.84
CA THR A 33 5.39 -1.73 0.18
C THR A 33 6.02 -1.51 1.56
N TRP A 34 6.92 -2.40 1.97
CA TRP A 34 7.62 -2.30 3.24
C TRP A 34 8.56 -1.09 3.32
N LEU A 35 9.28 -0.79 2.23
CA LEU A 35 10.15 0.37 2.16
C LEU A 35 9.36 1.68 2.12
N LEU A 36 8.24 1.71 1.39
CA LEU A 36 7.36 2.87 1.30
C LEU A 36 6.81 3.20 2.68
N LEU A 37 6.25 2.22 3.39
CA LEU A 37 5.73 2.44 4.75
C LEU A 37 6.80 2.95 5.72
N LEU A 38 8.03 2.44 5.65
CA LEU A 38 9.15 2.99 6.43
C LEU A 38 9.43 4.47 6.07
N LYS A 39 9.40 4.81 4.77
CA LYS A 39 9.62 6.19 4.29
C LYS A 39 8.56 7.15 4.81
N ILE A 40 7.29 6.74 4.82
CA ILE A 40 6.16 7.61 5.16
C ILE A 40 5.74 7.52 6.64
N ALA A 41 6.31 6.59 7.40
CA ALA A 41 6.08 6.42 8.84
C ALA A 41 6.08 7.75 9.64
N PRO A 42 7.00 8.71 9.41
CA PRO A 42 6.98 9.99 10.12
C PRO A 42 5.71 10.82 9.89
N ALA A 43 5.04 10.63 8.75
CA ALA A 43 3.83 11.37 8.37
C ALA A 43 2.54 10.71 8.86
N ILE A 44 2.51 9.37 8.96
CA ILE A 44 1.32 8.62 9.40
C ILE A 44 1.19 8.61 10.94
N GLY A 45 2.27 8.91 11.67
CA GLY A 45 2.24 9.13 13.12
C GLY A 45 2.76 7.96 13.96
N ASN A 46 2.14 7.72 15.12
CA ASN A 46 2.61 6.78 16.13
C ASN A 46 2.37 5.32 15.69
N GLY A 47 3.31 4.42 16.01
CA GLY A 47 3.18 2.98 15.71
C GLY A 47 4.48 2.34 15.20
N VAL A 48 5.43 3.17 14.76
CA VAL A 48 6.76 2.73 14.32
C VAL A 48 7.79 2.91 15.45
N PRO A 49 8.64 1.91 15.73
CA PRO A 49 9.69 2.02 16.74
C PRO A 49 10.68 3.16 16.44
N VAL A 50 11.03 3.94 17.47
CA VAL A 50 11.86 5.16 17.34
C VAL A 50 13.26 4.88 16.78
N HIS A 51 13.79 3.66 16.95
CA HIS A 51 15.09 3.26 16.43
C HIS A 51 15.07 2.89 14.93
N LEU A 52 13.89 2.74 14.33
CA LEU A 52 13.70 2.43 12.93
C LEU A 52 13.39 3.72 12.17
N SER A 53 14.25 4.09 11.21
CA SER A 53 14.01 5.27 10.40
C SER A 53 14.50 5.09 8.97
N TRP A 54 13.76 5.71 8.06
CA TRP A 54 14.13 5.84 6.65
C TRP A 54 15.51 6.50 6.47
N GLU A 55 15.78 7.58 7.21
CA GLU A 55 17.07 8.28 7.15
C GLU A 55 18.25 7.38 7.54
N THR A 56 18.09 6.56 8.57
CA THR A 56 19.13 5.60 8.98
C THR A 56 19.37 4.54 7.90
N LEU A 57 18.31 4.09 7.21
CA LEU A 57 18.43 3.15 6.09
C LEU A 57 19.18 3.78 4.90
N LEU A 58 18.91 5.06 4.60
CA LEU A 58 19.57 5.80 3.51
C LEU A 58 21.08 5.97 3.71
N HIS A 59 21.53 6.18 4.94
CA HIS A 59 22.95 6.43 5.23
C HIS A 59 23.80 5.17 5.36
N LYS A 60 23.17 3.99 5.45
CA LYS A 60 23.89 2.70 5.45
C LYS A 60 24.23 2.25 4.03
N GLN A 61 25.26 1.43 3.90
CA GLN A 61 25.70 0.90 2.60
C GLN A 61 25.84 -0.62 2.60
N CYS A 62 25.61 -1.22 1.43
CA CYS A 62 25.87 -2.63 1.12
C CYS A 62 25.31 -3.59 2.19
N LYS A 63 26.19 -4.35 2.86
CA LYS A 63 25.81 -5.36 3.85
C LYS A 63 25.16 -4.77 5.09
N GLU A 64 25.59 -3.60 5.54
CA GLU A 64 25.00 -2.94 6.71
C GLU A 64 23.59 -2.44 6.40
N GLN A 65 23.36 -1.93 5.19
CA GLN A 65 22.04 -1.50 4.74
C GLN A 65 21.08 -2.68 4.67
N TYR A 66 21.54 -3.80 4.09
CA TYR A 66 20.74 -5.02 3.99
C TYR A 66 20.41 -5.61 5.37
N LYS A 67 21.38 -5.66 6.29
CA LYS A 67 21.16 -6.12 7.66
C LYS A 67 20.14 -5.24 8.39
N TYR A 68 20.27 -3.93 8.28
CA TYR A 68 19.32 -3.00 8.90
C TYR A 68 17.92 -3.13 8.31
N TYR A 69 17.80 -3.31 6.99
CA TYR A 69 16.52 -3.59 6.35
C TYR A 69 15.84 -4.85 6.90
N GLN A 70 16.61 -5.93 7.11
CA GLN A 70 16.10 -7.16 7.72
C GLN A 70 15.64 -6.95 9.17
N GLU A 71 16.34 -6.11 9.94
CA GLU A 71 15.93 -5.71 11.29
C GLU A 71 14.62 -4.91 11.23
N VAL A 72 14.50 -3.95 10.31
CA VAL A 72 13.28 -3.15 10.12
C VAL A 72 12.08 -4.04 9.86
N ILE A 73 12.10 -4.87 8.82
CA ILE A 73 10.91 -5.66 8.44
C ILE A 73 10.51 -6.67 9.53
N LYS A 74 11.48 -7.12 10.34
CA LYS A 74 11.22 -8.00 11.48
C LYS A 74 10.55 -7.24 12.62
N ASP A 75 11.14 -6.13 13.05
CA ASP A 75 10.67 -5.36 14.21
C ASP A 75 9.32 -4.69 13.92
N MET A 76 9.11 -4.21 12.68
CA MET A 76 7.82 -3.68 12.22
C MET A 76 6.70 -4.72 12.28
N GLY A 77 7.00 -6.00 12.12
CA GLY A 77 6.04 -7.09 12.30
C GLY A 77 5.70 -7.42 13.76
N GLN A 78 6.31 -6.73 14.73
CA GLN A 78 6.13 -6.95 16.17
C GLN A 78 5.58 -5.71 16.90
N VAL A 79 5.18 -4.67 16.15
CA VAL A 79 4.62 -3.46 16.75
C VAL A 79 3.23 -3.73 17.32
N SER A 80 2.77 -2.86 18.23
CA SER A 80 1.47 -3.00 18.87
C SER A 80 0.30 -2.67 17.94
N ASP A 81 0.53 -1.85 16.92
CA ASP A 81 -0.48 -1.54 15.90
C ASP A 81 -0.73 -2.78 15.02
N PRO A 82 -1.94 -3.35 15.04
CA PRO A 82 -2.23 -4.58 14.31
C PRO A 82 -2.22 -4.40 12.79
N HIS A 83 -2.51 -3.20 12.27
CA HIS A 83 -2.52 -2.93 10.83
C HIS A 83 -1.08 -2.88 10.31
N ILE A 84 -0.20 -2.16 11.01
CA ILE A 84 1.23 -2.14 10.69
C ILE A 84 1.83 -3.55 10.86
N ALA A 85 1.59 -4.21 11.99
CA ALA A 85 2.09 -5.57 12.23
C ALA A 85 1.60 -6.56 11.15
N GLY A 86 0.35 -6.41 10.68
CA GLY A 86 -0.24 -7.20 9.60
C GLY A 86 0.46 -6.99 8.25
N ILE A 87 0.85 -5.76 7.90
CA ILE A 87 1.61 -5.46 6.67
C ILE A 87 2.97 -6.18 6.67
N TYR A 88 3.61 -6.28 7.83
CA TYR A 88 4.91 -6.95 8.01
C TYR A 88 4.80 -8.39 8.54
N ALA A 89 3.59 -8.97 8.55
CA ALA A 89 3.38 -10.31 9.09
C ALA A 89 4.23 -11.35 8.35
N HIS A 90 5.09 -12.03 9.12
CA HIS A 90 6.08 -12.99 8.62
C HIS A 90 6.97 -12.43 7.49
N ALA A 91 7.28 -11.14 7.52
CA ALA A 91 8.10 -10.50 6.49
C ALA A 91 9.48 -11.16 6.38
N ARG A 92 9.88 -11.45 5.15
CA ARG A 92 11.21 -11.93 4.76
C ARG A 92 11.56 -11.30 3.44
N SER A 93 12.75 -10.71 3.36
CA SER A 93 13.25 -10.14 2.12
C SER A 93 13.43 -11.24 1.07
N SER A 94 12.97 -10.94 -0.13
CA SER A 94 13.16 -11.71 -1.36
C SER A 94 14.35 -11.20 -2.19
N PHE A 95 14.93 -10.04 -1.83
CA PHE A 95 16.18 -9.57 -2.44
C PHE A 95 17.31 -10.58 -2.22
N LYS A 96 18.05 -10.87 -3.28
CA LYS A 96 19.15 -11.86 -3.28
C LYS A 96 20.47 -11.27 -2.80
N ASN A 97 20.64 -9.97 -2.95
CA ASN A 97 21.87 -9.26 -2.62
C ASN A 97 21.56 -7.80 -2.22
N SER A 98 22.58 -7.09 -1.73
CA SER A 98 22.45 -5.70 -1.32
C SER A 98 22.28 -4.74 -2.48
N GLU A 99 22.77 -5.05 -3.69
CA GLU A 99 22.62 -4.17 -4.85
C GLU A 99 21.14 -3.99 -5.23
N GLN A 100 20.35 -5.07 -5.17
CA GLN A 100 18.92 -5.02 -5.46
C GLN A 100 18.19 -4.08 -4.49
N LEU A 101 18.47 -4.19 -3.19
CA LEU A 101 17.92 -3.30 -2.18
C LEU A 101 18.31 -1.83 -2.44
N THR A 102 19.59 -1.56 -2.70
CA THR A 102 20.10 -0.20 -2.99
C THR A 102 19.39 0.42 -4.20
N GLN A 103 19.10 -0.37 -5.23
CA GLN A 103 18.39 0.11 -6.41
C GLN A 103 16.95 0.56 -6.09
N VAL A 104 16.23 -0.19 -5.24
CA VAL A 104 14.88 0.20 -4.82
C VAL A 104 14.92 1.43 -3.91
N ILE A 105 15.84 1.46 -2.93
CA ILE A 105 16.00 2.58 -2.01
C ILE A 105 16.33 3.87 -2.78
N SER A 106 17.28 3.83 -3.71
CA SER A 106 17.66 5.01 -4.50
C SER A 106 16.51 5.54 -5.36
N THR A 107 15.71 4.64 -5.95
CA THR A 107 14.51 5.02 -6.70
C THR A 107 13.48 5.68 -5.79
N LEU A 108 13.21 5.08 -4.63
CA LEU A 108 12.27 5.61 -3.66
C LEU A 108 12.75 6.95 -3.05
N ALA A 109 14.06 7.14 -2.90
CA ALA A 109 14.68 8.39 -2.44
C ALA A 109 14.59 9.51 -3.49
N ALA A 110 14.67 9.17 -4.78
CA ALA A 110 14.59 10.12 -5.88
C ALA A 110 13.17 10.64 -6.14
N VAL A 111 12.15 9.93 -5.65
CA VAL A 111 10.78 10.44 -5.66
C VAL A 111 10.63 11.48 -4.55
N ASP A 112 10.33 12.71 -4.97
CA ASP A 112 10.04 13.87 -4.11
C ASP A 112 9.03 13.51 -3.01
N ASN A 113 8.96 14.32 -1.95
CA ASN A 113 7.95 14.17 -0.90
C ASN A 113 6.54 14.37 -1.48
N VAL A 114 5.98 13.29 -2.02
CA VAL A 114 4.61 13.22 -2.48
C VAL A 114 3.70 13.50 -1.28
N PRO A 115 2.71 14.39 -1.43
CA PRO A 115 1.70 14.58 -0.39
C PRO A 115 1.02 13.26 -0.04
N THR A 116 0.78 13.01 1.25
CA THR A 116 0.25 11.75 1.75
C THR A 116 -1.08 11.38 1.10
N GLU A 117 -1.90 12.38 0.78
CA GLU A 117 -3.19 12.23 0.08
C GLU A 117 -3.08 11.63 -1.32
N ASN A 118 -1.93 11.75 -1.99
CA ASN A 118 -1.73 11.18 -3.34
C ASN A 118 -1.08 9.79 -3.31
N LEU A 119 -0.65 9.30 -2.13
CA LEU A 119 0.03 8.03 -2.02
C LEU A 119 -0.89 6.85 -2.30
N GLY A 120 -2.17 6.94 -1.92
CA GLY A 120 -3.20 5.94 -2.24
C GLY A 120 -3.30 5.70 -3.74
N GLU A 121 -3.53 6.74 -4.53
CA GLU A 121 -3.67 6.64 -5.99
C GLU A 121 -2.38 6.15 -6.69
N ILE A 122 -1.20 6.58 -6.22
CA ILE A 122 0.08 6.06 -6.70
C ILE A 122 0.19 4.56 -6.42
N TYR A 123 -0.20 4.14 -5.21
CA TYR A 123 -0.11 2.75 -4.81
C TYR A 123 -1.10 1.87 -5.59
N GLU A 124 -2.34 2.32 -5.82
CA GLU A 124 -3.28 1.64 -6.72
C GLU A 124 -2.72 1.49 -8.14
N THR A 125 -2.08 2.53 -8.67
CA THR A 125 -1.41 2.44 -9.98
C THR A 125 -0.31 1.36 -9.98
N LEU A 126 0.46 1.22 -8.88
CA LEU A 126 1.46 0.16 -8.73
C LEU A 126 0.83 -1.24 -8.65
N LEU A 127 -0.33 -1.37 -7.98
CA LEU A 127 -1.11 -2.61 -7.92
C LEU A 127 -1.56 -3.02 -9.33
N GLU A 128 -2.09 -2.09 -10.13
CA GLU A 128 -2.51 -2.33 -11.51
C GLU A 128 -1.35 -2.73 -12.42
N MET A 129 -0.21 -2.03 -12.32
CA MET A 129 1.00 -2.39 -13.06
C MET A 129 1.46 -3.81 -12.71
N CYS A 130 1.40 -4.19 -11.43
CA CYS A 130 1.73 -5.54 -10.99
C CYS A 130 0.75 -6.59 -11.51
N ALA A 131 -0.55 -6.26 -11.57
CA ALA A 131 -1.59 -7.14 -12.12
C ALA A 131 -1.36 -7.42 -13.62
N TYR A 132 -1.02 -6.38 -14.39
CA TYR A 132 -0.79 -6.50 -15.83
C TYR A 132 0.44 -7.35 -16.18
N GLN A 133 1.50 -7.25 -15.37
CA GLN A 133 2.75 -7.97 -15.60
C GLN A 133 2.73 -9.41 -15.07
N ASN A 134 1.91 -9.72 -14.07
CA ASN A 134 1.77 -11.07 -13.53
C ASN A 134 0.54 -11.75 -14.09
N SER A 135 0.71 -12.57 -15.13
CA SER A 135 -0.39 -13.13 -15.90
C SER A 135 -1.41 -13.98 -15.13
N ASN A 136 -1.22 -14.38 -13.85
CA ASN A 136 -2.15 -15.33 -13.18
C ASN A 136 -2.16 -15.36 -11.64
N ARG A 137 -1.45 -14.51 -10.88
CA ARG A 137 -1.23 -14.77 -9.42
C ARG A 137 -1.95 -13.86 -8.44
N LEU A 138 -2.28 -12.63 -8.80
CA LEU A 138 -2.85 -11.68 -7.83
C LEU A 138 -4.36 -11.44 -8.01
N HIS A 139 -4.94 -11.76 -9.16
CA HIS A 139 -6.37 -11.59 -9.45
C HIS A 139 -6.92 -10.22 -9.01
N ILE A 140 -6.21 -9.14 -9.36
CA ILE A 140 -6.63 -7.76 -9.07
C ILE A 140 -7.63 -7.36 -10.14
N ALA A 141 -8.82 -6.92 -9.72
CA ALA A 141 -9.86 -6.45 -10.64
C ALA A 141 -9.45 -5.11 -11.26
N PRO A 142 -9.71 -4.87 -12.57
CA PRO A 142 -9.48 -3.56 -13.17
C PRO A 142 -10.29 -2.47 -12.46
N ARG A 143 -9.68 -1.31 -12.20
CA ARG A 143 -10.34 -0.22 -11.47
C ARG A 143 -11.67 0.21 -12.09
N SER A 144 -11.74 0.28 -13.42
CA SER A 144 -12.97 0.61 -14.14
C SER A 144 -14.14 -0.35 -13.88
N LEU A 145 -13.85 -1.63 -13.63
CA LEU A 145 -14.88 -2.60 -13.26
C LEU A 145 -15.33 -2.42 -11.81
N VAL A 146 -14.38 -2.20 -10.89
CA VAL A 146 -14.65 -1.95 -9.47
C VAL A 146 -15.51 -0.71 -9.31
N ASP A 147 -15.12 0.41 -9.93
CA ASP A 147 -15.85 1.68 -9.87
C ASP A 147 -17.28 1.53 -10.42
N LEU A 148 -17.42 0.87 -11.58
CA LEU A 148 -18.74 0.64 -12.16
C LEU A 148 -19.64 -0.15 -11.21
N MET A 149 -19.11 -1.20 -10.58
CA MET A 149 -19.87 -2.00 -9.62
C MET A 149 -20.28 -1.17 -8.39
N VAL A 150 -19.37 -0.38 -7.82
CA VAL A 150 -19.68 0.48 -6.67
C VAL A 150 -20.71 1.55 -7.02
N ILE A 151 -20.59 2.20 -8.18
CA ILE A 151 -21.56 3.20 -8.67
C ILE A 151 -22.96 2.60 -8.85
N LEU A 152 -23.06 1.33 -9.27
CA LEU A 152 -24.34 0.64 -9.43
C LEU A 152 -24.92 0.16 -8.10
N ILE A 153 -24.07 -0.25 -7.16
CA ILE A 153 -24.47 -0.69 -5.82
C ILE A 153 -24.93 0.50 -4.97
N GLN A 154 -24.28 1.66 -5.12
CA GLN A 154 -24.54 2.89 -4.37
C GLN A 154 -24.49 2.67 -2.86
N PRO A 155 -23.36 2.19 -2.31
CA PRO A 155 -23.27 1.93 -0.88
C PRO A 155 -23.52 3.22 -0.09
N GLN A 156 -24.25 3.09 1.01
CA GLN A 156 -24.64 4.21 1.84
C GLN A 156 -23.79 4.29 3.11
N PRO A 157 -23.60 5.50 3.65
CA PRO A 157 -23.05 5.71 4.98
C PRO A 157 -23.73 4.87 6.05
N ASP A 158 -22.95 4.33 6.98
CA ASP A 158 -23.39 3.49 8.11
C ASP A 158 -23.84 2.08 7.72
N GLU A 159 -23.78 1.70 6.44
CA GLU A 159 -23.98 0.31 6.02
C GLU A 159 -22.77 -0.56 6.40
N LEU A 160 -23.06 -1.85 6.62
CA LEU A 160 -22.04 -2.87 6.75
C LEU A 160 -21.68 -3.39 5.36
N ILE A 161 -20.46 -3.12 4.91
CA ILE A 161 -19.95 -3.54 3.60
C ILE A 161 -19.00 -4.71 3.81
N GLN A 162 -19.24 -5.81 3.11
CA GLN A 162 -18.43 -7.02 3.23
C GLN A 162 -17.82 -7.41 1.88
N ASP A 163 -16.51 -7.68 1.90
CA ASP A 163 -15.79 -8.33 0.80
C ASP A 163 -15.16 -9.65 1.31
N PRO A 164 -15.74 -10.82 0.98
CA PRO A 164 -15.25 -12.11 1.47
C PRO A 164 -13.98 -12.60 0.76
N LEU A 165 -13.52 -11.91 -0.30
CA LEU A 165 -12.28 -12.23 -1.02
C LEU A 165 -11.63 -10.92 -1.50
N ALA A 166 -11.18 -10.12 -0.53
CA ALA A 166 -10.84 -8.72 -0.73
C ALA A 166 -9.65 -8.47 -1.66
N GLY A 167 -8.77 -9.46 -1.89
CA GLY A 167 -7.59 -9.28 -2.72
C GLY A 167 -6.71 -8.15 -2.18
N THR A 168 -6.64 -7.03 -2.91
CA THR A 168 -5.91 -5.81 -2.52
C THR A 168 -6.83 -4.72 -1.95
N ALA A 169 -8.03 -5.09 -1.49
CA ALA A 169 -9.05 -4.20 -0.94
C ALA A 169 -9.58 -3.12 -1.91
N SER A 170 -9.53 -3.36 -3.23
CA SER A 170 -9.97 -2.38 -4.23
C SER A 170 -11.47 -2.01 -4.09
N PHE A 171 -12.34 -2.98 -3.78
CA PHE A 171 -13.76 -2.69 -3.52
C PHE A 171 -13.99 -1.90 -2.23
N VAL A 172 -13.19 -2.17 -1.19
CA VAL A 172 -13.26 -1.45 0.08
C VAL A 172 -12.88 0.02 -0.13
N VAL A 173 -11.74 0.26 -0.80
CA VAL A 173 -11.27 1.60 -1.13
C VAL A 173 -12.29 2.34 -1.99
N ALA A 174 -12.74 1.74 -3.09
CA ALA A 174 -13.70 2.37 -3.99
C ALA A 174 -15.05 2.68 -3.31
N ALA A 175 -15.54 1.80 -2.43
CA ALA A 175 -16.76 2.03 -1.69
C ALA A 175 -16.61 3.18 -0.68
N ASP A 176 -15.50 3.25 0.04
CA ASP A 176 -15.20 4.34 0.97
C ASP A 176 -15.09 5.70 0.24
N GLU A 177 -14.37 5.74 -0.89
CA GLU A 177 -14.26 6.93 -1.73
C GLU A 177 -15.62 7.39 -2.27
N TYR A 178 -16.43 6.45 -2.78
CA TYR A 178 -17.79 6.75 -3.26
C TYR A 178 -18.63 7.37 -2.15
N ILE A 179 -18.61 6.78 -0.94
CA ILE A 179 -19.36 7.28 0.20
C ILE A 179 -18.88 8.68 0.60
N LYS A 180 -17.57 8.93 0.64
CA LYS A 180 -16.97 10.24 0.95
C LYS A 180 -17.47 11.30 -0.03
N VAL A 181 -17.37 11.04 -1.34
CA VAL A 181 -17.82 11.95 -2.40
C VAL A 181 -19.32 12.24 -2.29
N MET A 182 -20.15 11.20 -2.18
CA MET A 182 -21.60 11.38 -2.07
C MET A 182 -22.01 12.10 -0.78
N SER A 183 -21.26 11.92 0.30
CA SER A 183 -21.53 12.58 1.59
C SER A 183 -21.18 14.07 1.56
N ASP A 184 -20.12 14.46 0.85
CA ASP A 184 -19.73 15.86 0.68
C ASP A 184 -20.75 16.66 -0.17
N GLU A 185 -21.48 15.98 -1.06
CA GLU A 185 -22.57 16.59 -1.83
C GLU A 185 -23.87 16.78 -1.01
N LEU A 186 -23.99 16.14 0.16
CA LEU A 186 -25.18 16.27 1.01
C LEU A 186 -25.20 17.60 1.79
N PRO A 187 -26.37 18.21 1.99
CA PRO A 187 -26.47 19.41 2.82
C PRO A 187 -26.06 19.11 4.27
N LYS A 188 -25.19 19.97 4.84
CA LYS A 188 -24.58 19.84 6.19
C LYS A 188 -25.55 19.49 7.33
N THR A 189 -26.82 19.85 7.19
CA THR A 189 -27.89 19.51 8.14
C THR A 189 -28.15 18.00 8.27
N LYS A 190 -27.85 17.20 7.24
CA LYS A 190 -27.94 15.73 7.28
C LYS A 190 -26.65 15.05 7.78
N MET A 191 -25.48 15.68 7.63
CA MET A 191 -24.17 15.13 8.01
C MET A 191 -23.98 14.97 9.53
N THR A 192 -24.69 15.75 10.36
CA THR A 192 -24.47 15.79 11.82
C THR A 192 -24.78 14.48 12.57
N LYS A 193 -25.39 13.48 11.91
CA LYS A 193 -25.72 12.17 12.50
C LYS A 193 -24.93 10.99 11.94
N MET A 194 -24.12 11.21 10.90
CA MET A 194 -23.47 10.13 10.17
C MET A 194 -22.13 9.79 10.83
N THR A 195 -21.81 8.50 10.90
CA THR A 195 -20.52 8.08 11.45
C THR A 195 -19.43 8.49 10.47
N LYS A 196 -18.32 9.03 10.98
CA LYS A 196 -17.17 9.42 10.13
C LYS A 196 -16.43 8.22 9.53
N ARG A 197 -16.72 7.01 10.00
CA ARG A 197 -16.06 5.76 9.60
C ARG A 197 -17.10 4.76 9.15
N GLN A 198 -16.83 4.10 8.04
CA GLN A 198 -17.65 3.01 7.52
C GLN A 198 -17.33 1.69 8.22
N HIS A 199 -18.29 0.76 8.16
CA HIS A 199 -18.10 -0.57 8.72
C HIS A 199 -17.74 -1.54 7.59
N PHE A 200 -16.45 -1.86 7.46
CA PHE A 200 -15.96 -2.83 6.49
C PHE A 200 -15.63 -4.17 7.14
N ILE A 201 -15.97 -5.26 6.45
CA ILE A 201 -15.46 -6.60 6.77
C ILE A 201 -14.82 -7.15 5.49
N ALA A 202 -13.49 -7.16 5.46
CA ALA A 202 -12.71 -7.66 4.33
C ALA A 202 -11.95 -8.93 4.74
N ILE A 203 -12.06 -10.00 3.95
CA ILE A 203 -11.37 -11.28 4.19
C ILE A 203 -10.46 -11.57 3.00
N GLU A 204 -9.18 -11.81 3.27
CA GLU A 204 -8.23 -12.27 2.26
C GLU A 204 -7.36 -13.40 2.85
N PRO A 205 -7.46 -14.64 2.33
CA PRO A 205 -6.71 -15.78 2.86
C PRO A 205 -5.22 -15.81 2.46
N ASP A 206 -4.84 -15.18 1.35
CA ASP A 206 -3.45 -15.10 0.93
C ASP A 206 -2.74 -13.95 1.66
N LEU A 207 -1.76 -14.28 2.50
CA LEU A 207 -1.01 -13.32 3.30
C LEU A 207 -0.33 -12.23 2.46
N ALA A 208 0.04 -12.56 1.23
CA ALA A 208 0.77 -11.65 0.36
C ALA A 208 -0.17 -10.65 -0.34
N ARG A 209 -1.44 -11.01 -0.58
CA ARG A 209 -2.50 -10.06 -0.94
C ARG A 209 -3.01 -9.27 0.26
N GLN A 210 -3.17 -9.94 1.39
CA GLN A 210 -3.63 -9.31 2.64
C GLN A 210 -2.75 -8.12 3.06
N ARG A 211 -1.41 -8.26 3.00
CA ARG A 211 -0.51 -7.12 3.29
C ARG A 211 -0.68 -5.95 2.32
N LEU A 212 -0.94 -6.25 1.04
CA LEU A 212 -1.14 -5.21 0.03
C LEU A 212 -2.47 -4.51 0.25
N ALA A 213 -3.51 -5.26 0.65
CA ALA A 213 -4.80 -4.73 1.08
C ALA A 213 -4.67 -3.83 2.31
N LEU A 214 -3.99 -4.28 3.35
CA LEU A 214 -3.77 -3.46 4.57
C LEU A 214 -3.01 -2.18 4.26
N MET A 215 -1.97 -2.24 3.41
CA MET A 215 -1.29 -1.05 2.95
C MET A 215 -2.22 -0.13 2.15
N ASN A 216 -3.04 -0.71 1.27
CA ASN A 216 -3.97 0.07 0.45
C ASN A 216 -4.99 0.81 1.34
N CYS A 217 -5.60 0.12 2.30
CA CYS A 217 -6.50 0.72 3.28
C CYS A 217 -5.81 1.83 4.09
N LEU A 218 -4.60 1.57 4.59
CA LEU A 218 -3.82 2.55 5.36
C LEU A 218 -3.54 3.83 4.56
N LEU A 219 -3.20 3.71 3.27
CA LEU A 219 -2.95 4.87 2.41
C LEU A 219 -4.21 5.67 2.02
N HIS A 220 -5.41 5.10 2.23
CA HIS A 220 -6.69 5.75 1.98
C HIS A 220 -7.41 6.16 3.30
N ASP A 221 -6.69 6.13 4.43
CA ASP A 221 -7.21 6.42 5.77
C ASP A 221 -8.41 5.53 6.17
N ILE A 222 -8.34 4.24 5.81
CA ILE A 222 -9.33 3.22 6.17
C ILE A 222 -8.78 2.37 7.32
N ASP A 223 -9.49 2.42 8.45
CA ASP A 223 -9.20 1.66 9.68
C ASP A 223 -9.77 0.25 9.67
#